data_AF-A0A531KZ16-F1
#
_entry.id   AF-A0A531KZ16-F1
#
_cell.length_a   1.000
_cell.length_b   1.000
_cell.length_c   1.000
_cell.angle_alpha   90.00
_cell.angle_beta   90.00
_cell.angle_gamma   90.00
#
_symmetry.space_group_name_H-M   'P 1'
#
loop_
_entity.id
_entity.type
_entity.pdbx_description
1 polymer ?
#
loop_
_entity_poly.entity_id
_entity_poly.type
_entity_poly.pdbx_seq_one_letter_code
_entity_poly.pdbx_strand_id
1 'polypeptide(L)' 'MRVLLIGSGGREHALAWKIAASPLLTRLYAAPGNPGIGHEAELVTLDIADHAAVARFCAEKKIDLVVVGPEGPLVAGIA' A
#
# COMPACT_ATOMS: atom_id res chain seq x y z
N MET A 1 0.82 -13.90 0.56
CA MET A 1 1.22 -12.64 1.21
C MET A 1 0.28 -11.51 0.81
N ARG A 2 -0.29 -10.79 1.76
CA ARG A 2 -1.13 -9.61 1.55
C ARG A 2 -0.30 -8.35 1.77
N VAL A 3 -0.28 -7.46 0.80
CA VAL A 3 0.60 -6.29 0.80
C VAL A 3 -0.25 -5.01 0.78
N LEU A 4 0.14 -4.03 1.58
CA LEU A 4 -0.35 -2.65 1.48
C LEU A 4 0.76 -1.76 0.93
N LEU A 5 0.50 -1.11 -0.20
CA LEU A 5 1.37 -0.09 -0.79
C LEU A 5 0.86 1.31 -0.45
N ILE A 6 1.69 2.13 0.18
CA ILE A 6 1.36 3.52 0.52
C ILE A 6 1.98 4.46 -0.51
N GLY A 7 1.14 5.32 -1.09
CA GLY A 7 1.50 6.35 -2.06
C GLY A 7 0.73 6.23 -3.39
N SER A 8 0.97 7.18 -4.29
CA SER A 8 0.20 7.37 -5.52
C SER A 8 1.02 7.86 -6.71
N GLY A 9 2.33 7.95 -6.58
CA GLY A 9 3.22 8.43 -7.62
C GLY A 9 3.60 7.35 -8.64
N GLY A 10 4.47 7.74 -9.58
CA GLY A 10 5.00 6.80 -10.59
C GLY A 10 5.88 5.71 -9.98
N ARG A 11 6.59 6.01 -8.89
CA ARG A 11 7.38 5.02 -8.12
C ARG A 11 6.48 3.92 -7.56
N GLU A 12 5.36 4.30 -6.95
CA GLU A 12 4.43 3.34 -6.39
C GLU A 12 3.73 2.53 -7.49
N HIS A 13 3.47 3.13 -8.66
CA HIS A 13 3.00 2.34 -9.81
C HIS A 13 4.01 1.28 -10.25
N ALA A 14 5.29 1.62 -10.39
CA ALA A 14 6.33 0.65 -10.74
C ALA A 14 6.47 -0.45 -9.67
N LEU A 15 6.36 -0.10 -8.39
CA LEU A 15 6.36 -1.06 -7.28
C LEU A 15 5.13 -1.97 -7.34
N ALA A 16 3.93 -1.42 -7.53
CA ALA A 16 2.69 -2.19 -7.64
C ALA A 16 2.78 -3.22 -8.77
N TRP A 17 3.21 -2.78 -9.95
CA TRP A 17 3.43 -3.66 -11.11
C TRP A 17 4.40 -4.81 -10.79
N LYS A 18 5.52 -4.52 -10.11
CA LYS A 18 6.50 -5.57 -9.81
C LYS A 18 6.04 -6.50 -8.68
N ILE A 19 5.33 -5.98 -7.69
CA ILE A 19 4.77 -6.76 -6.58
C ILE A 19 3.67 -7.70 -7.10
N ALA A 20 2.81 -7.23 -8.00
CA ALA A 20 1.74 -8.00 -8.64
C ALA A 20 2.26 -9.25 -9.37
N ALA A 21 3.49 -9.19 -9.91
CA ALA A 21 4.13 -10.32 -10.57
C ALA A 21 4.67 -11.43 -9.63
N SER A 22 4.60 -11.25 -8.31
CA SER A 22 5.15 -12.21 -7.35
C SER A 22 4.23 -13.43 -7.17
N PRO A 23 4.74 -14.68 -7.28
CA PRO A 23 3.93 -15.88 -7.03
C PRO A 23 3.54 -16.05 -5.55
N LEU A 24 4.14 -15.27 -4.64
CA LEU A 24 3.81 -15.27 -3.22
C LEU A 24 2.66 -14.32 -2.89
N LEU A 25 2.26 -13.45 -3.83
CA LEU A 25 1.23 -12.45 -3.59
C LEU A 25 -0.16 -13.10 -3.56
N THR A 26 -0.92 -12.78 -2.52
CA THR A 26 -2.32 -13.20 -2.36
C THR A 26 -3.27 -12.04 -2.66
N ARG A 27 -2.91 -10.82 -2.24
CA ARG A 27 -3.67 -9.61 -2.51
C ARG A 27 -2.78 -8.38 -2.36
N LEU A 28 -2.94 -7.41 -3.26
CA LEU A 28 -2.27 -6.12 -3.19
C LEU A 28 -3.32 -5.03 -2.99
N TYR A 29 -3.12 -4.22 -1.96
CA TYR A 29 -3.88 -3.01 -1.67
C TYR A 29 -3.01 -1.79 -1.91
N ALA A 30 -3.60 -0.66 -2.32
CA ALA A 30 -2.89 0.61 -2.42
C ALA A 30 -3.72 1.76 -1.82
N ALA A 31 -3.03 2.67 -1.12
CA ALA A 31 -3.62 3.84 -0.50
C ALA A 31 -2.71 5.08 -0.65
N PRO A 32 -3.20 6.21 -1.20
CA PRO A 32 -4.47 6.33 -1.94
C PRO A 32 -4.39 5.66 -3.33
N GLY A 33 -3.18 5.40 -3.85
CA GLY A 33 -2.98 4.91 -5.21
C GLY A 33 -3.41 5.90 -6.29
N ASN A 34 -3.49 5.42 -7.53
CA ASN A 34 -3.93 6.17 -8.71
C ASN A 34 -4.59 5.20 -9.71
N PRO A 35 -5.25 5.67 -10.79
CA PRO A 35 -5.93 4.78 -11.74
C PRO A 35 -5.04 3.71 -12.37
N GLY A 36 -3.75 4.00 -12.62
CA GLY A 36 -2.81 3.02 -13.14
C GLY A 36 -2.48 1.93 -12.13
N ILE A 37 -2.24 2.30 -10.87
CA ILE A 37 -2.08 1.35 -9.76
C ILE A 37 -3.33 0.48 -9.60
N GLY A 38 -4.52 1.02 -9.87
CA GLY A 38 -5.79 0.30 -9.82
C GLY A 38 -5.89 -0.90 -10.78
N HIS A 39 -4.99 -1.04 -11.76
CA HIS A 39 -4.90 -2.24 -12.59
C HIS A 39 -4.19 -3.41 -11.87
N GLU A 40 -3.31 -3.12 -10.92
CA GLU A 40 -2.45 -4.09 -10.22
C GLU A 40 -2.89 -4.32 -8.76
N ALA A 41 -3.57 -3.34 -8.16
CA ALA A 41 -3.92 -3.29 -6.75
C ALA A 41 -5.36 -2.84 -6.52
N GLU A 42 -5.97 -3.31 -5.44
CA GLU A 42 -7.23 -2.74 -4.94
C GLU A 42 -6.97 -1.38 -4.29
N LEU A 43 -7.54 -0.33 -4.86
CA LEU A 43 -7.50 1.00 -4.28
C LEU A 43 -8.44 1.08 -3.09
N VAL A 44 -7.92 1.50 -1.94
CA VAL A 44 -8.70 1.63 -0.71
C VAL A 44 -8.70 3.07 -0.20
N THR A 45 -9.86 3.50 0.28
CA THR A 45 -9.99 4.77 1.00
C THR A 45 -9.41 4.60 2.39
N LEU A 46 -8.17 5.06 2.57
CA LEU A 46 -7.44 5.03 3.83
C LEU A 46 -6.65 6.33 3.96
N ASP A 47 -6.85 7.05 5.07
CA ASP A 47 -6.00 8.20 5.39
C ASP A 47 -4.66 7.70 5.90
N ILE A 48 -3.62 7.91 5.09
CA ILE A 48 -2.26 7.46 5.38
C ILE A 48 -1.55 8.34 6.42
N ALA A 49 -2.10 9.52 6.74
CA ALA A 49 -1.62 10.36 7.83
C ALA A 49 -2.18 9.92 9.20
N ASP A 50 -3.29 9.17 9.22
CA ASP A 50 -3.81 8.52 10.42
C ASP A 50 -3.17 7.13 10.57
N HIS A 51 -2.02 7.08 11.26
CA HIS A 51 -1.28 5.84 11.45
C HIS A 51 -2.08 4.79 12.25
N ALA A 52 -3.00 5.21 13.13
CA ALA A 52 -3.85 4.27 13.85
C ALA A 52 -4.89 3.62 12.92
N ALA A 53 -5.43 4.37 11.96
CA ALA A 53 -6.26 3.82 10.90
C ALA A 53 -5.47 2.86 10.01
N VAL A 54 -4.22 3.18 9.64
CA VAL A 54 -3.36 2.28 8.86
C VAL A 54 -3.11 0.98 9.63
N ALA A 55 -2.74 1.06 10.91
CA ALA A 55 -2.50 -0.13 11.75
C ALA A 55 -3.76 -1.00 11.88
N ARG A 56 -4.93 -0.40 12.11
CA ARG A 56 -6.22 -1.12 12.12
C ARG A 56 -6.51 -1.79 10.79
N PHE A 57 -6.33 -1.08 9.68
CA PHE A 57 -6.53 -1.64 8.35
C PHE A 57 -5.61 -2.86 8.12
N CYS A 58 -4.35 -2.75 8.54
CA CYS A 58 -3.40 -3.86 8.47
C CYS A 58 -3.87 -5.07 9.28
N ALA A 59 -4.34 -4.86 10.50
CA ALA A 59 -4.88 -5.93 11.34
C ALA A 59 -6.13 -6.59 10.74
N GLU A 60 -7.12 -5.78 10.30
CA GLU A 60 -8.38 -6.25 9.73
C GLU A 60 -8.18 -7.02 8.42
N LYS A 61 -7.31 -6.51 7.53
CA LYS A 61 -7.02 -7.14 6.24
C LYS A 61 -5.94 -8.21 6.33
N LYS A 62 -5.32 -8.41 7.50
CA LYS A 62 -4.21 -9.34 7.73
C LYS A 62 -3.05 -9.05 6.77
N ILE A 63 -2.62 -7.78 6.72
CA ILE A 63 -1.49 -7.36 5.89
C ILE A 63 -0.21 -7.94 6.49
N ASP A 64 0.57 -8.62 5.64
CA ASP A 64 1.83 -9.25 6.02
C ASP A 64 3.02 -8.29 5.80
N LEU A 65 2.90 -7.38 4.83
CA LEU A 65 3.94 -6.44 4.45
C LEU A 65 3.33 -5.09 4.06
N VAL A 66 3.86 -4.01 4.63
CA VAL A 66 3.58 -2.63 4.20
C VAL A 66 4.79 -2.12 3.43
N VAL A 67 4.55 -1.58 2.23
CA VAL A 67 5.56 -0.91 1.41
C VAL A 67 5.23 0.58 1.39
N VAL A 68 6.09 1.40 2.00
CA VAL A 68 5.88 2.85 2.06
C VAL A 68 6.69 3.52 0.95
N GLY A 69 5.98 4.07 -0.02
CA GLY A 69 6.56 4.76 -1.16
C GLY A 69 7.06 6.17 -0.84
N PRO A 70 6.21 7.11 -0.37
CA PRO A 70 6.58 8.49 -0.10
C PRO A 70 7.32 8.66 1.23
N GLU A 71 8.18 9.67 1.27
CA GLU A 71 8.97 10.03 2.45
C GLU A 71 8.15 10.67 3.59
N GLY A 72 7.04 11.35 3.27
CA GLY A 72 6.21 12.04 4.26
C GLY A 72 5.72 11.13 5.40
N PRO A 73 5.06 9.99 5.13
CA PRO A 73 4.64 9.04 6.16
C PRO A 73 5.81 8.46 6.96
N LEU A 74 6.97 8.24 6.34
CA LEU A 74 8.16 7.75 7.04
C LEU A 74 8.64 8.78 8.08
N VAL A 75 8.72 10.04 7.69
CA VAL A 75 9.12 11.14 8.60
C VAL A 75 8.12 11.32 9.73
N ALA A 76 6.83 11.10 9.47
CA ALA A 76 5.77 11.16 10.49
C ALA A 76 5.82 10.00 11.49
N GLY A 77 6.69 9.00 11.29
CA GLY A 77 6.84 7.86 12.20
C GLY A 77 5.80 6.77 11.98
N ILE A 78 5.43 6.50 10.73
CA ILE A 78 4.62 5.31 10.40
C ILE A 78 5.44 4.06 10.76
N ALA A 79 5.02 3.33 11.79
CA ALA A 79 5.71 2.18 12.36
C ALA A 79 4.71 1.12 12.85
#